data_AF-A0A3N2KUM6-F1
#
_entry.id   AF-A0A3N2KUM6-F1
#
_cell.length_a   1.000
_cell.length_b   1.000
_cell.length_c   1.000
_cell.angle_alpha   90.00
_cell.angle_beta   90.00
_cell.angle_gamma   90.00
#
_symmetry.space_group_name_H-M   'P 1'
#
loop_
_entity.id
_entity.type
_entity.pdbx_description
1 polymer ?
#
loop_
_entity_poly.entity_id
_entity_poly.type
_entity_poly.pdbx_seq_one_letter_code
_entity_poly.pdbx_strand_id
1 'polypeptide(L)'
;MFDSHTHCLRRNAIVDIDPVGKEGKLRLHKGYFYSVGIHPWNLFKATPADIRMLQALAAEPQVLAIGECGLDPKIEGSESLSRNEIIEAQTTLLTFHISISERLSKPLILHIVKAYPEIIALRKSLRPAQPWIIHGFRGKPQLARELLAHGFHLSFGTKYNPASLALTPPSRLLRETDEMP
;
A
#
# COMPACT_ATOMS: atom_id res chain seq x y z
N MET A 1 12.59 -4.77 16.27
CA MET A 1 11.23 -4.60 15.70
C MET A 1 11.40 -4.51 14.19
N PHE A 2 10.63 -5.27 13.43
CA PHE A 2 10.72 -5.29 11.96
C PHE A 2 9.91 -4.12 11.40
N ASP A 3 10.48 -3.38 10.46
CA ASP A 3 9.87 -2.22 9.83
C ASP A 3 9.02 -2.67 8.64
N SER A 4 7.72 -2.36 8.68
CA SER A 4 6.78 -2.84 7.66
C SER A 4 6.75 -2.02 6.38
N HIS A 5 7.38 -0.84 6.32
CA HIS A 5 7.35 0.01 5.13
C HIS A 5 8.40 1.15 5.17
N THR A 6 9.16 1.30 4.10
CA THR A 6 10.07 2.44 3.90
C THR A 6 10.43 2.59 2.42
N HIS A 7 10.67 3.81 1.96
CA HIS A 7 11.28 4.07 0.65
C HIS A 7 12.82 4.06 0.67
N CYS A 8 13.44 3.92 1.83
CA CYS A 8 14.90 3.90 1.99
C CYS A 8 15.44 2.46 2.01
N LEU A 9 16.53 2.19 1.28
CA LEU A 9 17.14 0.85 1.25
C LEU A 9 17.72 0.50 2.64
N ARG A 10 16.99 -0.31 3.41
CA ARG A 10 17.30 -0.62 4.80
C ARG A 10 17.16 -2.10 5.11
N ARG A 11 18.04 -2.64 5.96
CA ARG A 11 17.92 -4.00 6.49
C ARG A 11 16.83 -4.08 7.55
N ASN A 12 16.25 -5.27 7.72
CA ASN A 12 15.14 -5.52 8.67
C ASN A 12 13.90 -4.64 8.42
N ALA A 13 13.67 -4.29 7.15
CA ALA A 13 12.54 -3.50 6.68
C ALA A 13 11.97 -4.11 5.39
N ILE A 14 10.71 -3.79 5.10
CA ILE A 14 10.12 -3.96 3.77
C ILE A 14 10.35 -2.65 3.00
N VAL A 15 11.22 -2.71 2.00
CA VAL A 15 11.54 -1.58 1.13
C VAL A 15 10.53 -1.52 -0.01
N ASP A 16 9.80 -0.42 -0.11
CA ASP A 16 8.85 -0.22 -1.18
C ASP A 16 9.54 0.05 -2.51
N ILE A 17 9.05 -0.61 -3.56
CA ILE A 17 9.54 -0.43 -4.92
C ILE A 17 8.38 -0.26 -5.91
N ASP A 18 8.31 0.93 -6.52
CA ASP A 18 7.46 1.19 -7.68
C ASP A 18 8.22 0.97 -9.00
N PRO A 19 7.78 0.09 -9.91
CA PRO A 19 8.46 -0.19 -11.17
C PRO A 19 8.31 0.90 -12.23
N VAL A 20 7.38 1.85 -12.08
CA VAL A 20 7.04 2.83 -13.12
C VAL A 20 8.25 3.65 -13.54
N GLY A 21 8.58 3.58 -14.82
CA GLY A 21 9.71 4.32 -15.42
C GLY A 21 11.09 3.77 -15.04
N LYS A 22 11.17 2.58 -14.44
CA LYS A 22 12.41 1.94 -13.97
C LYS A 22 12.79 0.67 -14.73
N GLU A 23 12.26 0.50 -15.94
CA GLU A 23 12.60 -0.63 -16.82
C GLU A 23 14.13 -0.77 -16.95
N GLY A 24 14.64 -1.98 -16.67
CA GLY A 24 16.07 -2.30 -16.70
C GLY A 24 16.93 -1.72 -15.55
N LYS A 25 16.38 -0.85 -14.70
CA LYS A 25 17.13 -0.15 -13.62
C LYS A 25 16.90 -0.73 -12.23
N LEU A 26 15.75 -1.36 -11.99
CA LEU A 26 15.40 -1.89 -10.68
C LEU A 26 16.12 -3.22 -10.41
N ARG A 27 16.77 -3.32 -9.26
CA ARG A 27 17.51 -4.52 -8.80
C ARG A 27 17.16 -4.82 -7.35
N LEU A 28 16.84 -6.08 -7.08
CA LEU A 28 16.68 -6.56 -5.71
C LEU A 28 18.05 -6.91 -5.14
N HIS A 29 18.34 -6.40 -3.94
CA HIS A 29 19.61 -6.63 -3.26
C HIS A 29 19.49 -7.81 -2.30
N LYS A 30 20.49 -8.70 -2.30
CA LYS A 30 20.49 -9.88 -1.42
C LYS A 30 20.46 -9.47 0.05
N GLY A 31 19.58 -10.09 0.84
CA GLY A 31 19.44 -9.80 2.27
C GLY A 31 18.53 -8.60 2.60
N TYR A 32 17.79 -8.10 1.62
CA TYR A 32 16.72 -7.10 1.78
C TYR A 32 15.37 -7.72 1.43
N PHE A 33 14.31 -7.13 1.99
CA PHE A 33 12.93 -7.49 1.73
C PHE A 33 12.18 -6.33 1.12
N TYR A 34 11.17 -6.61 0.31
CA TYR A 34 10.52 -5.62 -0.53
C TYR A 34 9.01 -5.75 -0.53
N SER A 35 8.33 -4.64 -0.81
CA SER A 35 6.98 -4.62 -1.35
C SER A 35 7.01 -4.06 -2.76
N VAL A 36 6.18 -4.57 -3.67
CA VAL A 36 6.08 -4.03 -5.02
C VAL A 36 4.65 -3.66 -5.37
N GLY A 37 4.48 -2.44 -5.86
CA GLY A 37 3.19 -1.86 -6.21
C GLY A 37 3.36 -0.71 -7.19
N ILE A 38 2.28 -0.29 -7.83
CA ILE A 38 2.21 0.98 -8.53
C ILE A 38 1.43 1.93 -7.63
N HIS A 39 2.11 2.99 -7.18
CA HIS A 39 1.55 4.01 -6.33
C HIS A 39 0.33 4.67 -7.03
N PRO A 40 -0.75 5.03 -6.31
CA PRO A 40 -1.92 5.68 -6.93
C PRO A 40 -1.58 6.91 -7.77
N TRP A 41 -0.51 7.63 -7.43
CA TRP A 41 -0.02 8.80 -8.20
C TRP A 41 0.61 8.47 -9.55
N ASN A 42 0.96 7.20 -9.79
CA ASN A 42 1.53 6.75 -11.05
C ASN A 42 0.47 6.20 -12.01
N LEU A 43 -0.82 6.33 -11.69
CA LEU A 43 -1.95 5.87 -12.52
C LEU A 43 -1.81 6.25 -14.00
N PHE A 44 -1.50 7.52 -14.30
CA PHE A 44 -1.39 8.02 -15.69
C PHE A 44 0.00 7.84 -16.31
N LYS A 45 0.99 7.38 -15.52
CA LYS A 45 2.38 7.19 -15.95
C LYS A 45 2.69 5.72 -16.22
N ALA A 46 1.95 4.81 -15.60
CA ALA A 46 2.15 3.38 -15.71
C ALA A 46 1.92 2.89 -17.15
N THR A 47 2.88 2.15 -17.66
CA THR A 47 2.80 1.50 -18.98
C THR A 47 2.52 0.00 -18.84
N PRO A 48 2.11 -0.68 -19.93
CA PRO A 48 2.02 -2.13 -19.93
C PRO A 48 3.34 -2.85 -19.59
N ALA A 49 4.49 -2.22 -19.84
CA ALA A 49 5.79 -2.77 -19.46
C ALA A 49 5.98 -2.76 -17.94
N ASP A 50 5.60 -1.65 -17.28
CA ASP A 50 5.66 -1.53 -15.81
C ASP A 50 4.74 -2.55 -15.13
N ILE A 51 3.56 -2.80 -15.70
CA ILE A 51 2.62 -3.83 -15.20
C ILE A 51 3.23 -5.23 -15.27
N ARG A 52 3.88 -5.59 -16.39
CA ARG A 52 4.57 -6.88 -16.52
C ARG A 52 5.74 -6.98 -15.52
N MET A 53 6.47 -5.90 -15.35
CA MET A 53 7.59 -5.83 -14.41
C MET A 53 7.12 -6.00 -12.96
N LEU A 54 6.02 -5.35 -12.59
CA LEU A 54 5.38 -5.55 -11.29
C LEU A 54 5.06 -7.04 -11.05
N GLN A 55 4.45 -7.71 -12.02
CA GLN A 55 4.08 -9.13 -11.87
C GLN A 55 5.32 -10.03 -11.72
N ALA A 56 6.38 -9.77 -12.48
CA ALA A 56 7.63 -10.51 -12.39
C ALA A 56 8.29 -10.31 -11.02
N LEU A 57 8.44 -9.06 -10.58
CA LEU A 57 9.00 -8.73 -9.26
C LEU A 57 8.14 -9.30 -8.13
N ALA A 58 6.82 -9.24 -8.25
CA ALA A 58 5.90 -9.75 -7.24
C ALA A 58 6.07 -11.24 -6.99
N ALA A 59 6.59 -12.02 -7.94
CA ALA A 59 6.86 -13.44 -7.76
C ALA A 59 8.19 -13.73 -7.01
N GLU A 60 9.06 -12.74 -6.86
CA GLU A 60 10.37 -12.93 -6.23
C GLU A 60 10.24 -13.28 -4.73
N PRO A 61 11.06 -14.21 -4.21
CA PRO A 61 11.01 -14.61 -2.80
C PRO A 61 11.32 -13.48 -1.81
N GLN A 62 12.08 -12.47 -2.25
CA GLN A 62 12.43 -11.31 -1.43
C GLN A 62 11.29 -10.30 -1.32
N VAL A 63 10.28 -10.38 -2.20
CA VAL A 63 9.10 -9.52 -2.13
C VAL A 63 8.10 -10.16 -1.18
N LEU A 64 7.86 -9.52 -0.03
CA LEU A 64 7.00 -10.06 1.03
C LEU A 64 5.58 -9.49 0.99
N ALA A 65 5.36 -8.39 0.27
CA ALA A 65 4.09 -7.69 0.20
C ALA A 65 3.81 -7.14 -1.21
N ILE A 66 2.54 -6.90 -1.52
CA ILE A 66 2.12 -6.13 -2.69
C ILE A 66 1.77 -4.71 -2.22
N GLY A 67 2.05 -3.72 -3.06
CA GLY A 67 1.97 -2.32 -2.70
C GLY A 67 3.37 -1.71 -2.58
N GLU A 68 3.49 -0.40 -2.47
CA GLU A 68 2.45 0.56 -2.16
C GLU A 68 1.47 0.76 -3.33
N CYS A 69 0.19 0.66 -3.03
CA CYS A 69 -0.90 0.89 -3.96
C CYS A 69 -2.11 1.43 -3.18
N GLY A 70 -3.15 1.95 -3.83
CA GLY A 70 -4.32 2.39 -3.09
C GLY A 70 -5.10 3.50 -3.78
N LEU A 71 -5.62 4.42 -2.98
CA LEU A 71 -6.52 5.48 -3.40
C LEU A 71 -6.03 6.82 -2.85
N ASP A 72 -5.64 7.71 -3.76
CA ASP A 72 -5.39 9.12 -3.47
C ASP A 72 -5.93 9.99 -4.61
N PRO A 73 -7.11 10.63 -4.44
CA PRO A 73 -7.68 11.49 -5.46
C PRO A 73 -6.90 12.81 -5.65
N LYS A 74 -5.83 13.06 -4.88
CA LYS A 74 -4.94 14.22 -5.04
C LYS A 74 -3.72 13.88 -5.92
N ILE A 75 -3.97 13.29 -7.08
CA ILE A 75 -2.95 13.00 -8.08
C ILE A 75 -2.75 14.21 -9.00
N GLU A 76 -1.51 14.47 -9.41
CA GLU A 76 -1.18 15.50 -10.41
C GLU A 76 -1.58 15.05 -11.83
N GLY A 77 -1.96 16.00 -12.70
CA GLY A 77 -2.33 15.69 -14.09
C GLY A 77 -3.74 15.14 -14.26
N SER A 78 -4.60 15.26 -13.22
CA SER A 78 -6.00 14.85 -13.25
C SER A 78 -6.97 16.03 -13.20
N GLU A 79 -6.54 17.23 -13.59
CA GLU A 79 -7.30 18.47 -13.43
C GLU A 79 -8.60 18.46 -14.26
N SER A 80 -8.65 17.65 -15.32
CA SER A 80 -9.83 17.46 -16.17
C SER A 80 -10.79 16.38 -15.67
N LEU A 81 -10.44 15.64 -14.62
CA LEU A 81 -11.22 14.53 -14.11
C LEU A 81 -11.91 14.91 -12.79
N SER A 82 -13.14 14.42 -12.61
CA SER A 82 -13.81 14.46 -11.32
C SER A 82 -13.13 13.52 -10.32
N ARG A 83 -13.34 13.78 -9.03
CA ARG A 83 -12.88 12.88 -7.95
C ARG A 83 -13.35 11.44 -8.17
N ASN A 84 -14.58 11.25 -8.64
CA ASN A 84 -15.15 9.91 -8.79
C ASN A 84 -14.48 9.14 -9.94
N GLU A 85 -14.19 9.81 -11.05
CA GLU A 85 -13.45 9.20 -12.17
C GLU A 85 -12.03 8.80 -11.74
N ILE A 86 -11.35 9.64 -10.94
CA ILE A 86 -10.02 9.31 -10.41
C ILE A 86 -10.09 8.08 -9.49
N ILE A 87 -11.05 8.07 -8.57
CA ILE A 87 -11.24 6.95 -7.63
C ILE A 87 -11.58 5.66 -8.39
N GLU A 88 -12.40 5.72 -9.43
CA GLU A 88 -12.74 4.55 -10.24
C GLU A 88 -11.51 3.99 -10.97
N ALA A 89 -10.71 4.86 -11.58
CA ALA A 89 -9.48 4.46 -12.25
C ALA A 89 -8.45 3.88 -11.28
N GLN A 90 -8.25 4.51 -10.11
CA GLN A 90 -7.38 3.98 -9.06
C GLN A 90 -7.92 2.67 -8.46
N THR A 91 -9.24 2.52 -8.34
CA THR A 91 -9.87 1.27 -7.89
C THR A 91 -9.64 0.13 -8.87
N THR A 92 -9.63 0.41 -10.17
CA THR A 92 -9.29 -0.58 -11.21
C THR A 92 -7.86 -1.06 -11.03
N LEU A 93 -6.90 -0.14 -10.89
CA LEU A 93 -5.50 -0.47 -10.64
C LEU A 93 -5.31 -1.20 -9.30
N LEU A 94 -5.99 -0.76 -8.25
CA LEU A 94 -5.96 -1.42 -6.93
C LEU A 94 -6.52 -2.84 -6.99
N THR A 95 -7.60 -3.07 -7.73
CA THR A 95 -8.19 -4.40 -7.91
C THR A 95 -7.20 -5.36 -8.57
N PHE A 96 -6.39 -4.87 -9.51
CA PHE A 96 -5.29 -5.65 -10.08
C PHE A 96 -4.24 -6.03 -9.01
N HIS A 97 -3.81 -5.10 -8.16
CA HIS A 97 -2.89 -5.39 -7.06
C HIS A 97 -3.48 -6.40 -6.06
N ILE A 98 -4.76 -6.26 -5.72
CA ILE A 98 -5.48 -7.20 -4.85
C ILE A 98 -5.46 -8.61 -5.46
N SER A 99 -5.69 -8.75 -6.77
CA SER A 99 -5.64 -10.06 -7.44
C SER A 99 -4.26 -10.74 -7.32
N ILE A 100 -3.18 -9.96 -7.34
CA ILE A 100 -1.81 -10.47 -7.18
C ILE A 100 -1.56 -10.87 -5.73
N SER A 101 -1.98 -10.01 -4.79
CA SER A 101 -1.91 -10.27 -3.35
C SER A 101 -2.57 -11.59 -3.00
N GLU A 102 -3.82 -11.81 -3.44
CA GLU A 102 -4.56 -13.06 -3.20
C GLU A 102 -3.87 -14.26 -3.87
N ARG A 103 -3.53 -14.15 -5.16
CA ARG A 103 -2.90 -15.25 -5.90
C ARG A 103 -1.56 -15.70 -5.32
N LEU A 104 -0.76 -14.77 -4.81
CA LEU A 104 0.56 -15.05 -4.25
C LEU A 104 0.55 -15.20 -2.72
N SER A 105 -0.63 -15.09 -2.09
CA SER A 105 -0.77 -15.12 -0.63
C SER A 105 0.15 -14.11 0.08
N LYS A 106 0.23 -12.89 -0.45
CA LYS A 106 1.04 -11.80 0.09
C LYS A 106 0.13 -10.70 0.65
N PRO A 107 0.43 -10.11 1.82
CA PRO A 107 -0.32 -8.96 2.33
C PRO A 107 -0.23 -7.76 1.39
N LEU A 108 -1.21 -6.86 1.51
CA LEU A 108 -1.33 -5.64 0.72
C LEU A 108 -1.00 -4.42 1.57
N ILE A 109 -0.08 -3.56 1.11
CA ILE A 109 0.27 -2.28 1.70
C ILE A 109 -0.48 -1.18 0.94
N LEU A 110 -1.31 -0.44 1.68
CA LEU A 110 -2.28 0.52 1.17
C LEU A 110 -1.94 1.95 1.53
N HIS A 111 -1.83 2.78 0.49
CA HIS A 111 -1.85 4.23 0.56
C HIS A 111 -3.29 4.74 0.44
N ILE A 112 -3.84 5.36 1.48
CA ILE A 112 -5.21 5.87 1.46
C ILE A 112 -5.28 7.32 1.91
N VAL A 113 -5.65 8.21 1.01
CA VAL A 113 -5.84 9.64 1.28
C VAL A 113 -7.26 10.04 0.91
N LYS A 114 -8.03 10.50 1.91
CA LYS A 114 -9.42 10.98 1.74
C LYS A 114 -10.34 10.01 0.96
N ALA A 115 -10.07 8.71 1.05
CA ALA A 115 -10.80 7.65 0.34
C ALA A 115 -11.14 6.45 1.27
N TYR A 116 -11.32 6.72 2.57
CA TYR A 116 -11.62 5.68 3.56
C TYR A 116 -12.98 4.99 3.36
N PRO A 117 -14.08 5.71 3.04
CA PRO A 117 -15.36 5.06 2.74
C PRO A 117 -15.24 4.06 1.57
N GLU A 118 -14.51 4.43 0.53
CA GLU A 118 -14.35 3.62 -0.68
C GLU A 118 -13.52 2.36 -0.43
N ILE A 119 -12.39 2.47 0.27
CA ILE A 119 -11.59 1.28 0.58
C ILE A 119 -12.33 0.33 1.55
N ILE A 120 -13.11 0.86 2.50
CA ILE A 120 -13.96 0.05 3.39
C ILE A 120 -15.03 -0.69 2.57
N ALA A 121 -15.72 0.01 1.66
CA ALA A 121 -16.73 -0.58 0.80
C ALA A 121 -16.12 -1.68 -0.10
N LEU A 122 -14.95 -1.41 -0.68
CA LEU A 122 -14.24 -2.37 -1.53
C LEU A 122 -13.85 -3.62 -0.73
N ARG A 123 -13.27 -3.47 0.46
CA ARG A 123 -12.90 -4.61 1.31
C ARG A 123 -14.11 -5.45 1.72
N LYS A 124 -15.23 -4.81 2.06
CA LYS A 124 -16.50 -5.50 2.39
C LYS A 124 -17.02 -6.31 1.21
N SER A 125 -16.96 -5.75 0.00
CA SER A 125 -17.42 -6.41 -1.21
C SER A 125 -16.56 -7.63 -1.55
N LEU A 126 -15.24 -7.44 -1.56
CA LEU A 126 -14.29 -8.48 -2.01
C LEU A 126 -14.05 -9.58 -0.98
N ARG A 127 -14.21 -9.29 0.32
CA ARG A 127 -13.92 -10.23 1.42
C ARG A 127 -12.55 -10.93 1.23
N PRO A 128 -11.46 -10.16 1.04
CA PRO A 128 -10.14 -10.71 0.74
C PRO A 128 -9.61 -11.58 1.88
N ALA A 129 -8.85 -12.62 1.55
CA ALA A 129 -8.20 -13.46 2.54
C ALA A 129 -6.92 -12.81 3.07
N GLN A 130 -6.23 -12.03 2.24
CA GLN A 130 -4.96 -11.43 2.62
C GLN A 130 -5.13 -10.21 3.53
N PRO A 131 -4.19 -10.00 4.47
CA PRO A 131 -4.15 -8.80 5.29
C PRO A 131 -4.02 -7.53 4.43
N TRP A 132 -4.82 -6.51 4.74
CA TRP A 132 -4.70 -5.18 4.16
C TRP A 132 -4.18 -4.22 5.22
N ILE A 133 -3.01 -3.64 4.98
CA ILE A 133 -2.27 -2.78 5.90
C ILE A 133 -2.38 -1.35 5.39
N ILE A 134 -3.01 -0.45 6.14
CA ILE A 134 -2.94 0.98 5.85
C ILE A 134 -1.63 1.50 6.45
N HIS A 135 -0.74 1.94 5.58
CA HIS A 135 0.54 2.52 5.97
C HIS A 135 0.38 4.00 6.32
N GLY A 136 1.34 4.57 7.04
CA GLY A 136 1.35 5.99 7.34
C GLY A 136 0.15 6.44 8.17
N PHE A 137 -0.42 5.58 9.02
CA PHE A 137 -1.70 5.90 9.65
C PHE A 137 -1.56 7.02 10.70
N ARG A 138 -2.13 8.20 10.37
CA ARG A 138 -2.16 9.39 11.23
C ARG A 138 -3.58 9.80 11.67
N GLY A 139 -4.58 8.95 11.41
CA GLY A 139 -5.98 9.24 11.67
C GLY A 139 -6.34 9.30 13.16
N LYS A 140 -7.50 9.90 13.47
CA LYS A 140 -8.05 9.96 14.83
C LYS A 140 -8.57 8.58 15.29
N PRO A 141 -8.73 8.36 16.62
CA PRO A 141 -9.17 7.08 17.17
C PRO A 141 -10.46 6.51 16.57
N GLN A 142 -11.41 7.38 16.21
CA GLN A 142 -12.68 6.96 15.60
C GLN A 142 -12.46 6.23 14.27
N LEU A 143 -11.64 6.80 13.38
CA LEU A 143 -11.29 6.20 12.10
C LEU A 143 -10.49 4.90 12.29
N ALA A 144 -9.55 4.89 13.25
CA ALA A 144 -8.78 3.68 13.55
C ALA A 144 -9.70 2.52 13.97
N ARG A 145 -10.68 2.77 14.86
CA ARG A 145 -11.68 1.75 15.26
C ARG A 145 -12.49 1.24 14.08
N GLU A 146 -12.93 2.13 13.20
CA GLU A 146 -13.72 1.76 12.02
C GLU A 146 -12.92 0.85 11.07
N LEU A 147 -11.67 1.22 10.77
CA LEU A 147 -10.78 0.41 9.94
C LEU A 147 -10.49 -0.95 10.59
N LEU A 148 -10.19 -0.98 11.89
CA LEU A 148 -9.96 -2.22 12.61
C LEU A 148 -11.23 -3.10 12.65
N ALA A 149 -12.41 -2.52 12.79
CA ALA A 149 -13.68 -3.25 12.74
C ALA A 149 -13.92 -3.90 11.36
N HIS A 150 -13.39 -3.30 10.29
CA HIS A 150 -13.40 -3.87 8.94
C HIS A 150 -12.19 -4.74 8.60
N GLY A 151 -11.38 -5.11 9.61
CA GLY A 151 -10.32 -6.09 9.46
C GLY A 151 -9.06 -5.56 8.77
N PHE A 152 -8.86 -4.25 8.76
CA PHE A 152 -7.59 -3.65 8.35
C PHE A 152 -6.55 -3.77 9.46
N HIS A 153 -5.28 -3.73 9.07
CA HIS A 153 -4.14 -3.50 9.94
C HIS A 153 -3.65 -2.06 9.78
N LEU A 154 -3.03 -1.52 10.82
CA LEU A 154 -2.55 -0.15 10.84
C LEU A 154 -1.04 -0.13 11.11
N SER A 155 -0.30 0.49 10.21
CA SER A 155 1.12 0.78 10.40
C SER A 155 1.31 2.24 10.79
N PHE A 156 2.27 2.48 11.70
CA PHE A 156 2.48 3.77 12.32
C PHE A 156 3.96 4.20 12.21
N GLY A 157 4.18 5.32 11.52
CA GLY A 157 5.45 6.05 11.49
C GLY A 157 5.74 6.83 12.77
N THR A 158 6.41 7.98 12.66
CA THR A 158 6.75 8.84 13.82
C THR A 158 5.66 9.86 14.16
N LYS A 159 4.89 10.30 13.15
CA LYS A 159 3.83 11.30 13.29
C LYS A 159 2.45 10.68 13.58
N TYR A 160 2.41 9.62 14.38
CA TYR A 160 1.17 8.92 14.71
C TYR A 160 0.31 9.66 15.74
N ASN A 161 -0.99 9.35 15.77
CA ASN A 161 -1.86 9.74 16.86
C ASN A 161 -1.71 8.74 18.05
N PRO A 162 -1.27 9.16 19.25
CA PRO A 162 -1.01 8.23 20.35
C PRO A 162 -2.23 7.43 20.81
N ALA A 163 -3.42 8.03 20.79
CA ALA A 163 -4.65 7.33 21.17
C ALA A 163 -5.04 6.28 20.12
N SER A 164 -4.84 6.57 18.83
CA SER A 164 -5.04 5.58 17.75
C SER A 164 -4.03 4.42 17.82
N LEU A 165 -2.78 4.70 18.18
CA LEU A 165 -1.81 3.65 18.41
C LEU A 165 -2.24 2.75 19.59
N ALA A 166 -2.57 3.37 20.73
CA ALA A 166 -2.90 2.64 21.96
C ALA A 166 -4.15 1.75 21.83
N LEU A 167 -5.13 2.13 20.99
CA LEU A 167 -6.32 1.31 20.76
C LEU A 167 -6.08 0.16 19.76
N THR A 168 -5.00 0.20 18.98
CA THR A 168 -4.75 -0.79 17.94
C THR A 168 -4.25 -2.09 18.58
N PRO A 169 -4.94 -3.24 18.35
CA PRO A 169 -4.51 -4.52 18.90
C PRO A 169 -3.09 -4.89 18.44
N PRO A 170 -2.24 -5.47 19.30
CA PRO A 170 -0.87 -5.83 18.93
C PRO A 170 -0.77 -6.74 17.69
N SER A 171 -1.76 -7.61 17.46
CA SER A 171 -1.82 -8.48 16.28
C SER A 171 -2.11 -7.76 14.95
N ARG A 172 -2.51 -6.49 15.00
CA ARG A 172 -2.87 -5.65 13.84
C ARG A 172 -2.09 -4.34 13.79
N LEU A 173 -1.12 -4.18 14.69
CA LEU A 173 -0.28 -2.98 14.83
C LEU A 173 1.06 -3.25 14.18
N LEU A 174 1.44 -2.42 13.22
CA LEU A 174 2.75 -2.41 12.60
C LEU A 174 3.46 -1.07 12.85
N ARG A 175 4.76 -1.03 12.60
CA ARG A 175 5.62 0.15 12.75
C ARG A 175 6.43 0.32 11.48
N GLU A 176 6.63 1.57 11.10
CA GLU A 176 7.35 1.89 9.87
C GLU A 176 8.30 3.07 10.05
N THR A 177 9.23 3.24 9.12
CA THR A 177 10.17 4.38 9.13
C THR A 177 10.12 5.23 7.87
N ASP A 178 9.06 5.13 7.07
CA ASP A 178 8.85 5.92 5.85
C ASP A 178 9.12 7.43 5.97
N GLU A 179 8.85 8.01 7.14
CA GLU A 179 9.07 9.43 7.43
C GLU A 179 10.52 9.79 7.81
N MET A 180 11.39 8.79 7.97
CA MET A 180 12.79 8.95 8.39
C MET A 180 13.69 9.05 7.15
N PRO A 181 14.60 10.03 7.10
CA PRO A 181 15.56 10.16 5.99
C PRO A 181 16.52 8.97 5.88
#